data_AF-A0A3M1E0B5-F1
#
_entry.id   AF-A0A3M1E0B5-F1
#
_cell.length_a   1.000
_cell.length_b   1.000
_cell.length_c   1.000
_cell.angle_alpha   90.00
_cell.angle_beta   90.00
_cell.angle_gamma   90.00
#
_symmetry.space_group_name_H-M   'P 1'
#
loop_
_entity.id
_entity.type
_entity.pdbx_description
1 polymer ?
#
loop_
_entity_poly.entity_id
_entity_poly.type
_entity_poly.pdbx_seq_one_letter_code
_entity_poly.pdbx_strand_id
1 'polypeptide(L)' 'MDSLTEAFVELIRRASTDLPADVEKALRDAQAQEEPGSAAASTFAAILENVALARQRSQPICQDTGT' A
#
# COMPACT_ATOMS: atom_id res chain seq x y z
N MET A 1 -11.74 26.28 -11.12
CA MET A 1 -12.22 25.26 -10.16
C MET A 1 -11.75 23.88 -10.58
N ASP A 2 -11.77 23.58 -11.87
CA ASP A 2 -11.40 22.27 -12.43
C ASP A 2 -9.99 21.78 -12.04
N SER A 3 -8.98 22.65 -12.00
CA SER A 3 -7.60 22.22 -11.66
C SER A 3 -7.42 21.76 -10.21
N LEU A 4 -8.21 22.28 -9.27
CA LEU A 4 -8.17 21.86 -7.87
C LEU A 4 -8.83 20.49 -7.71
N THR A 5 -9.97 20.28 -8.38
CA THR A 5 -10.65 18.98 -8.40
C THR A 5 -9.74 17.89 -8.94
N GLU A 6 -9.06 18.12 -10.06
CA GLU A 6 -8.11 17.15 -10.63
C GLU A 6 -6.94 16.84 -9.69
N ALA A 7 -6.36 17.87 -9.05
CA ALA A 7 -5.29 17.69 -8.09
C ALA A 7 -5.74 16.85 -6.86
N PHE A 8 -6.96 17.09 -6.36
CA PHE A 8 -7.51 16.32 -5.24
C PHE A 8 -7.85 14.88 -5.63
N VAL A 9 -8.43 14.66 -6.81
CA VAL A 9 -8.70 13.31 -7.33
C VAL A 9 -7.41 12.51 -7.43
N GLU A 10 -6.34 13.12 -7.96
CA GLU A 10 -5.05 12.45 -8.06
C GLU A 10 -4.39 12.21 -6.70
N LEU A 11 -4.52 13.16 -5.76
CA LEU A 11 -4.06 12.98 -4.38
C LEU A 11 -4.75 11.79 -3.71
N ILE A 12 -6.08 11.72 -3.78
CA ILE A 12 -6.88 10.64 -3.19
C ILE A 12 -6.50 9.32 -3.86
N ARG A 13 -6.43 9.28 -5.21
CA ARG A 13 -6.02 8.07 -5.94
C ARG A 13 -4.68 7.56 -5.42
N ARG A 14 -3.65 8.41 -5.33
CA ARG A 14 -2.32 8.00 -4.83
C ARG A 14 -2.37 7.52 -3.38
N ALA A 15 -3.07 8.24 -2.51
CA ALA A 15 -3.19 7.89 -1.09
C ALA A 15 -3.92 6.55 -0.86
N SER A 16 -4.85 6.19 -1.76
CA SER A 16 -5.58 4.93 -1.67
C SER A 16 -4.91 3.76 -2.39
N THR A 17 -4.02 4.00 -3.35
CA THR A 17 -3.44 2.94 -4.20
C THR A 17 -1.97 2.63 -3.93
N ASP A 18 -1.29 3.43 -3.09
CA ASP A 18 0.14 3.28 -2.84
C ASP A 18 0.54 3.60 -1.39
N LEU A 19 1.66 3.02 -0.96
CA LEU A 19 2.29 3.34 0.31
C LEU A 19 3.53 4.22 0.12
N PRO A 20 3.79 5.17 1.02
CA PRO A 20 5.08 5.86 1.10
C PRO A 20 6.26 4.87 1.22
N ALA A 21 7.40 5.24 0.65
CA ALA A 21 8.57 4.36 0.57
C ALA A 21 9.14 3.96 1.94
N ASP A 22 9.03 4.84 2.94
CA ASP A 22 9.42 4.56 4.33
C ASP A 22 8.52 3.51 4.99
N VAL A 23 7.21 3.56 4.74
CA VAL A 23 6.25 2.56 5.21
C VAL A 23 6.50 1.21 4.55
N GLU A 24 6.67 1.18 3.22
CA GLU A 24 6.97 -0.07 2.50
C GLU A 24 8.30 -0.67 2.98
N LYS A 25 9.32 0.17 3.22
CA LYS A 25 10.60 -0.27 3.77
C LYS A 25 10.42 -0.90 5.15
N ALA A 26 9.66 -0.27 6.05
CA ALA A 26 9.40 -0.81 7.38
C ALA A 26 8.72 -2.18 7.33
N LEU A 27 7.77 -2.39 6.40
CA LEU A 27 7.13 -3.69 6.20
C LEU A 27 8.12 -4.76 5.72
N ARG A 28 9.03 -4.40 4.80
CA ARG A 28 10.08 -5.32 4.32
C ARG A 28 11.08 -5.67 5.41
N ASP A 29 11.51 -4.68 6.19
CA ASP A 29 12.41 -4.87 7.31
C ASP A 29 11.77 -5.76 8.39
N ALA A 30 10.47 -5.57 8.66
CA ALA A 30 9.71 -6.41 9.59
C ALA A 30 9.63 -7.86 9.08
N GLN A 31 9.26 -8.06 7.82
CA GLN A 31 9.24 -9.39 7.20
C GLN A 31 10.58 -10.12 7.32
N ALA A 32 11.70 -9.42 7.10
CA ALA A 32 13.03 -9.99 7.15
C ALA A 32 13.48 -10.41 8.56
N GLN A 33 12.83 -9.89 9.60
CA GLN A 33 13.09 -10.25 11.00
C GLN A 33 12.25 -11.44 11.46
N GLU A 34 11.23 -11.83 10.71
CA GLU A 34 10.36 -12.95 11.05
C GLU A 34 11.02 -14.30 10.76
N GLU A 35 10.70 -15.30 11.58
CA GLU A 35 11.14 -16.68 11.35
C GLU A 35 10.61 -17.20 10.01
N PRO A 36 11.47 -17.81 9.16
CA PRO A 36 11.05 -18.34 7.87
C PRO A 36 9.89 -19.33 7.99
N GLY A 37 8.85 -19.11 7.20
CA GLY A 37 7.63 -19.94 7.20
C GLY A 37 6.66 -19.67 8.35
N SER A 38 6.93 -18.67 9.19
CA SER A 38 5.97 -18.22 10.21
C SER A 38 4.72 -17.59 9.58
N ALA A 39 3.64 -17.55 10.37
CA ALA A 39 2.41 -16.84 10.00
C ALA A 39 2.66 -15.34 9.80
N ALA A 40 3.55 -14.74 10.60
CA ALA A 40 3.92 -13.33 10.48
C ALA A 40 4.66 -13.05 9.17
N ALA A 41 5.66 -13.86 8.82
CA ALA A 41 6.38 -13.74 7.54
C ALA A 41 5.44 -13.84 6.33
N SER A 42 4.47 -14.77 6.40
CA SER A 42 3.45 -14.96 5.36
C SER A 42 2.48 -13.78 5.27
N THR A 43 2.11 -13.19 6.42
CA THR A 43 1.24 -12.02 6.48
C THR A 43 1.90 -10.80 5.87
N PHE A 44 3.17 -10.51 6.23
CA PHE A 44 3.91 -9.42 5.61
C PHE A 44 4.11 -9.64 4.10
N ALA A 45 4.33 -10.89 3.67
CA ALA A 45 4.41 -11.21 2.25
C ALA A 45 3.12 -10.84 1.50
N ALA A 46 1.96 -11.23 2.06
CA ALA A 46 0.66 -10.92 1.47
C ALA A 46 0.37 -9.41 1.44
N ILE A 47 0.75 -8.67 2.49
CA ILE A 47 0.65 -7.20 2.51
C ILE A 47 1.49 -6.58 1.40
N LEU A 48 2.77 -6.99 1.28
CA LEU A 48 3.68 -6.45 0.26
C LEU A 48 3.23 -6.80 -1.17
N GLU A 49 2.68 -8.00 -1.38
CA GLU A 49 2.07 -8.38 -2.65
C GLU A 49 0.86 -7.49 -2.97
N ASN A 50 -0.02 -7.26 -2.00
CA ASN A 50 -1.17 -6.38 -2.16
C ASN A 50 -0.76 -4.94 -2.49
N VAL A 51 0.27 -4.38 -1.83
CA VAL A 51 0.84 -3.06 -2.16
C VAL A 51 1.27 -2.99 -3.62
N ALA A 52 2.00 -4.01 -4.11
CA ALA A 52 2.48 -4.05 -5.48
C ALA A 52 1.32 -4.12 -6.49
N LEU A 53 0.30 -4.93 -6.21
CA LEU A 53 -0.88 -5.05 -7.05
C LEU A 53 -1.72 -3.77 -7.07
N ALA A 54 -1.94 -3.14 -5.91
CA ALA A 54 -2.67 -1.89 -5.77
C ALA A 54 -2.02 -0.78 -6.61
N ARG A 55 -0.69 -0.62 -6.50
CA ARG A 55 0.09 0.34 -7.28
C ARG A 55 0.00 0.07 -8.78
N GLN A 56 0.19 -1.19 -9.20
CA GLN A 56 0.18 -1.58 -10.62
C GLN A 56 -1.19 -1.35 -11.26
N ARG A 57 -2.27 -1.67 -10.53
CA ARG A 57 -3.64 -1.63 -11.06
C ARG A 57 -4.36 -0.31 -10.80
N SER A 58 -3.75 0.60 -10.03
CA SER A 58 -4.42 1.79 -9.49
C SER A 58 -5.75 1.44 -8.80
N GLN A 59 -5.74 0.34 -8.03
CA GLN A 59 -6.88 -0.14 -7.25
C GLN A 59 -6.65 0.14 -5.77
N PRO A 60 -7.71 0.42 -4.99
CA PRO A 60 -7.57 0.63 -3.55
C PRO A 60 -6.82 -0.52 -2.87
N ILE A 61 -5.82 -0.18 -2.06
CA ILE A 61 -5.04 -1.13 -1.27
C ILE A 61 -5.92 -1.84 -0.23
N CYS A 62 -6.94 -1.14 0.28
CA CYS A 62 -7.93 -1.65 1.22
C CYS A 62 -9.35 -1.43 0.70
N GLN A 63 -10.28 -2.25 1.16
CA GLN A 63 -11.72 -2.08 0.93
C GLN A 63 -12.27 -0.82 1.62
N ASP A 64 -11.68 -0.46 2.76
CA ASP A 64 -11.95 0.80 3.45
C ASP A 64 -10.99 1.89 2.93
N THR A 65 -11.53 2.85 2.19
CA THR A 65 -10.76 3.94 1.56
C THR A 65 -10.72 5.22 2.38
N GLY A 66 -11.23 5.22 3.60
CA GLY A 66 -11.35 6.42 4.44
C GLY A 66 -12.58 7.28 4.10
N THR A 67 -12.66 8.47 4.72
CA THR A 67 -13.77 9.45 4.64
C THR A 67 -13.27 10.80 4.13
#